data_AF-A0A7K4C7S8-F1
#
_entry.id   AF-A0A7K4C7S8-F1
#
_cell.length_a   1.000
_cell.length_b   1.000
_cell.length_c   1.000
_cell.angle_alpha   90.00
_cell.angle_beta   90.00
_cell.angle_gamma   90.00
#
_symmetry.space_group_name_H-M   'P 1'
#
loop_
_entity.id
_entity.type
_entity.pdbx_description
1 polymer ?
#
loop_
_entity_poly.entity_id
_entity_poly.type
_entity_poly.pdbx_seq_one_letter_code
_entity_poly.pdbx_strand_id
1 'polypeptide(L)'
;MEIYQPSEDSYLMSKILKEKIPKIKKLNSKLKFLEIGAGSGINLETVFNLGIKKENIFSCDINKDSVNYCKKLGFNCVHSDLFQNIKGSYDIIIFNPPYLPYDKNEPKDSRTSTTGGKRGNEIIIKFLKQAKFHLKKD
;
A
#
# COMPACT_ATOMS: atom_id res chain seq x y z
N MET A 1 10.55 -9.34 9.44
CA MET A 1 9.22 -9.74 8.94
C MET A 1 9.45 -10.27 7.56
N GLU A 2 8.84 -11.37 7.18
CA GLU A 2 8.96 -11.81 5.78
C GLU A 2 8.16 -10.87 4.87
N ILE A 3 8.54 -10.83 3.60
CA ILE A 3 7.79 -10.05 2.60
C ILE A 3 6.51 -10.83 2.29
N TYR A 4 5.37 -10.19 2.52
CA TYR A 4 4.07 -10.76 2.18
C TYR A 4 4.01 -11.07 0.68
N GLN A 5 3.81 -12.34 0.36
CA GLN A 5 3.65 -12.80 -1.01
C GLN A 5 2.21 -12.50 -1.47
N PRO A 6 2.00 -12.07 -2.73
CA PRO A 6 0.67 -11.79 -3.25
C PRO A 6 -0.28 -12.98 -3.06
N SER A 7 -1.45 -12.70 -2.51
CA SER A 7 -2.54 -13.66 -2.38
C SER A 7 -3.82 -13.11 -3.04
N GLU A 8 -4.95 -13.80 -2.86
CA GLU A 8 -6.24 -13.42 -3.45
C GLU A 8 -6.62 -11.95 -3.20
N ASP A 9 -6.34 -11.44 -2.00
CA ASP A 9 -6.56 -10.06 -1.59
C ASP A 9 -5.76 -9.04 -2.45
N SER A 10 -4.50 -9.37 -2.70
CA SER A 10 -3.57 -8.58 -3.50
C SER A 10 -4.01 -8.54 -4.96
N TYR A 11 -4.43 -9.69 -5.50
CA TYR A 11 -4.95 -9.78 -6.86
C TYR A 11 -6.30 -9.08 -7.02
N LEU A 12 -7.17 -9.11 -6.00
CA LEU A 12 -8.41 -8.34 -5.97
C LEU A 12 -8.11 -6.84 -6.05
N MET A 13 -7.18 -6.32 -5.23
CA MET A 13 -6.76 -4.92 -5.29
C MET A 13 -6.20 -4.56 -6.68
N SER A 14 -5.29 -5.38 -7.22
CA SER A 14 -4.73 -5.19 -8.56
C SER A 14 -5.80 -5.17 -9.66
N LYS A 15 -6.84 -6.01 -9.55
CA LYS A 15 -7.99 -6.00 -10.46
C LYS A 15 -8.75 -4.67 -10.40
N ILE A 16 -9.01 -4.15 -9.20
CA ILE A 16 -9.67 -2.85 -9.03
C ILE A 16 -8.82 -1.71 -9.59
N LEU A 17 -7.50 -1.72 -9.36
CA LEU A 17 -6.58 -0.73 -9.92
C LEU A 17 -6.61 -0.72 -11.46
N LYS A 18 -6.60 -1.90 -12.09
CA LYS A 18 -6.72 -2.04 -13.56
C LYS A 18 -8.02 -1.44 -14.09
N GLU A 19 -9.11 -1.47 -13.33
CA GLU A 19 -10.39 -0.88 -13.73
C GLU A 19 -10.44 0.64 -13.51
N LYS A 20 -9.90 1.13 -12.38
CA LYS A 20 -10.06 2.53 -11.95
C LYS A 20 -8.98 3.47 -12.48
N ILE A 21 -7.71 3.05 -12.48
CA ILE A 21 -6.58 3.92 -12.85
C ILE A 21 -6.72 4.49 -14.26
N PRO A 22 -7.10 3.74 -15.31
CA PRO A 22 -7.27 4.31 -16.65
C PRO A 22 -8.31 5.44 -16.70
N LYS A 23 -9.39 5.33 -15.90
CA LYS A 23 -10.45 6.35 -15.82
C LYS A 23 -9.94 7.61 -15.14
N ILE A 24 -9.26 7.47 -14.01
CA ILE A 24 -8.71 8.60 -13.23
C ILE A 24 -7.61 9.32 -14.02
N LYS A 25 -6.74 8.56 -14.72
CA LYS A 25 -5.64 9.12 -15.50
C LYS A 25 -6.11 9.97 -16.69
N LYS A 26 -7.28 9.69 -17.26
CA LYS A 26 -7.90 10.54 -18.29
C LYS A 26 -8.22 11.94 -17.77
N LEU A 27 -8.54 12.06 -16.47
CA LEU A 27 -8.85 13.32 -15.81
C LEU A 27 -7.57 14.02 -15.30
N ASN A 28 -6.60 13.25 -14.81
CA ASN A 28 -5.33 13.76 -14.32
C ASN A 28 -4.14 12.91 -14.80
N SER A 29 -3.44 13.40 -15.82
CA SER A 29 -2.27 12.72 -16.40
C SER A 29 -1.02 12.76 -15.51
N LYS A 30 -1.01 13.59 -14.46
CA LYS A 30 0.09 13.75 -13.49
C LYS A 30 -0.29 13.24 -12.10
N LEU A 31 -1.17 12.22 -12.03
CA LEU A 31 -1.63 11.64 -10.78
C LEU A 31 -0.45 11.12 -9.95
N LYS A 32 -0.45 11.42 -8.65
CA LYS A 32 0.47 10.90 -7.64
C LYS A 32 -0.24 9.79 -6.87
N PHE A 33 0.37 8.61 -6.88
CA PHE A 33 -0.13 7.41 -6.24
C PHE A 33 0.71 7.09 -4.99
N LEU A 34 0.04 6.73 -3.89
CA LEU A 34 0.67 6.23 -2.68
C LEU A 34 0.10 4.85 -2.31
N GLU A 35 0.97 3.88 -2.05
CA GLU A 35 0.60 2.63 -1.39
C GLU A 35 1.21 2.55 0.01
N ILE A 36 0.36 2.36 1.02
CA ILE A 36 0.78 2.01 2.38
C ILE A 36 0.85 0.48 2.48
N GLY A 37 1.93 -0.06 3.06
CA GLY A 37 2.11 -1.51 3.19
C GLY A 37 2.40 -2.18 1.85
N ALA A 38 3.49 -1.78 1.20
CA ALA A 38 3.81 -2.20 -0.17
C ALA A 38 4.02 -3.71 -0.35
N GLY A 39 4.46 -4.43 0.68
CA GLY A 39 4.74 -5.86 0.61
C GLY A 39 5.71 -6.21 -0.53
N SER A 40 5.27 -7.10 -1.43
CA SER A 40 5.99 -7.50 -2.63
C SER A 40 6.01 -6.43 -3.75
N GLY A 41 5.26 -5.34 -3.63
CA GLY A 41 5.19 -4.29 -4.64
C GLY A 41 4.33 -4.62 -5.87
N ILE A 42 3.52 -5.69 -5.84
CA ILE A 42 2.67 -6.10 -6.96
C ILE A 42 1.72 -4.98 -7.44
N ASN A 43 1.17 -4.18 -6.53
CA ASN A 43 0.30 -3.06 -6.90
C ASN A 43 1.11 -1.90 -7.50
N LEU A 44 2.35 -1.66 -7.05
CA LEU A 44 3.27 -0.68 -7.63
C LEU A 44 3.57 -1.02 -9.10
N GLU A 45 3.88 -2.28 -9.38
CA GLU A 45 4.07 -2.79 -10.74
C GLU A 45 2.80 -2.68 -11.57
N THR A 46 1.65 -3.00 -10.97
CA THR A 46 0.35 -2.87 -11.64
C THR A 46 0.08 -1.44 -12.08
N VAL A 47 0.24 -0.44 -11.20
CA VAL A 47 0.00 0.97 -11.56
C VAL A 47 1.05 1.53 -12.52
N PHE A 48 2.29 1.04 -12.44
CA PHE A 48 3.34 1.35 -13.40
C PHE A 48 3.00 0.83 -14.81
N ASN A 49 2.52 -0.41 -14.92
CA ASN A 49 2.09 -1.01 -16.18
C ASN A 49 0.83 -0.33 -16.78
N LEU A 50 0.02 0.33 -15.95
CA LEU A 50 -1.07 1.22 -16.38
C LEU A 50 -0.58 2.62 -16.79
N GLY A 51 0.73 2.82 -16.78
CA GLY A 51 1.43 3.99 -17.30
C GLY A 51 1.50 5.17 -16.35
N ILE A 52 1.39 4.96 -15.04
CA ILE A 52 1.80 5.97 -14.05
C ILE A 52 3.33 5.92 -14.00
N LYS A 53 3.98 7.08 -14.16
CA LYS A 53 5.44 7.13 -14.17
C LYS A 53 6.02 6.82 -12.78
N LYS A 54 7.18 6.16 -12.72
CA LYS A 54 7.79 5.75 -11.44
C LYS A 54 8.01 6.91 -10.48
N GLU A 55 8.34 8.11 -10.97
CA GLU A 55 8.51 9.30 -10.12
C GLU A 55 7.21 9.78 -9.43
N ASN A 56 6.06 9.29 -9.89
CA ASN A 56 4.75 9.57 -9.32
C ASN A 56 4.16 8.39 -8.52
N ILE A 57 4.89 7.29 -8.39
CA ILE A 57 4.52 6.11 -7.59
C ILE A 57 5.33 6.13 -6.31
N PHE A 58 4.64 6.34 -5.20
CA PHE A 58 5.21 6.39 -3.87
C PHE A 58 4.68 5.22 -3.05
N SER A 59 5.49 4.72 -2.12
CA SER A 59 5.06 3.69 -1.21
C SER A 59 5.81 3.71 0.11
N CYS A 60 5.26 3.01 1.10
CA CYS A 60 6.00 2.70 2.31
C CYS A 60 5.63 1.33 2.86
N ASP A 61 6.49 0.83 3.74
CA ASP A 61 6.23 -0.37 4.50
C ASP A 61 6.92 -0.29 5.88
N ILE A 62 6.33 -0.94 6.88
CA ILE A 62 6.94 -1.10 8.20
C ILE A 62 8.02 -2.21 8.18
N ASN A 63 7.94 -3.12 7.22
CA ASN A 63 8.95 -4.14 6.98
C ASN A 63 10.09 -3.60 6.11
N LYS A 64 11.29 -3.48 6.69
CA LYS A 64 12.50 -3.04 5.98
C LYS A 64 12.85 -3.93 4.78
N ASP A 65 12.53 -5.22 4.83
CA ASP A 65 12.80 -6.13 3.72
C ASP A 65 11.91 -5.83 2.52
N SER A 66 10.60 -5.57 2.74
CA SER A 66 9.67 -5.08 1.71
C SER A 66 10.15 -3.76 1.10
N VAL A 67 10.62 -2.82 1.94
CA VAL A 67 11.18 -1.53 1.48
C VAL A 67 12.38 -1.76 0.56
N ASN A 68 13.34 -2.57 1.01
CA ASN A 68 14.54 -2.87 0.23
C ASN A 68 14.21 -3.59 -1.07
N TYR A 69 13.25 -4.51 -1.06
CA TYR A 69 12.78 -5.20 -2.25
C TYR A 69 12.13 -4.25 -3.25
N CYS A 70 11.17 -3.43 -2.82
CA CYS A 70 10.53 -2.42 -3.68
C CYS A 70 11.55 -1.42 -4.27
N LYS A 71 12.57 -1.02 -3.48
CA LYS A 71 13.67 -0.18 -3.99
C LYS A 71 14.49 -0.89 -5.07
N LYS A 72 14.76 -2.20 -4.94
CA LYS A 72 15.44 -2.99 -5.98
C LYS A 72 14.64 -3.08 -7.27
N LEU A 73 13.31 -3.09 -7.19
CA LEU A 73 12.42 -2.97 -8.36
C LEU A 73 12.40 -1.54 -8.97
N GLY A 74 13.06 -0.59 -8.32
CA GLY A 74 13.18 0.81 -8.74
C GLY A 74 11.99 1.69 -8.33
N PHE A 75 11.20 1.29 -7.34
CA PHE A 75 10.11 2.11 -6.81
C PHE A 75 10.56 2.98 -5.64
N ASN A 76 9.88 4.13 -5.46
CA ASN A 76 10.09 5.00 -4.31
C ASN A 76 9.37 4.44 -3.08
N CYS A 77 10.06 3.57 -2.32
CA CYS A 77 9.54 3.00 -1.08
C CYS A 77 10.35 3.49 0.12
N VAL A 78 9.67 3.92 1.18
CA VAL A 78 10.31 4.35 2.44
C VAL A 78 9.89 3.48 3.62
N HIS A 79 10.80 3.29 4.59
CA HIS A 79 10.44 2.63 5.84
C HIS A 79 9.60 3.57 6.71
N SER A 80 8.38 3.18 7.04
CA SER A 80 7.41 4.02 7.75
C SER A 80 6.38 3.15 8.48
N ASP A 81 6.01 3.55 9.70
CA ASP A 81 4.74 3.12 10.30
C ASP A 81 3.63 4.02 9.76
N LEU A 82 2.80 3.47 8.87
CA LEU A 82 1.76 4.20 8.15
C LEU A 82 2.35 5.50 7.54
N PHE A 83 1.84 6.67 7.91
CA PHE A 83 2.22 7.95 7.32
C PHE A 83 3.39 8.64 8.04
N GLN A 84 4.02 8.04 9.06
CA GLN A 84 5.04 8.70 9.89
C GLN A 84 6.16 9.38 9.08
N ASN A 85 6.65 8.72 8.02
CA ASN A 85 7.69 9.23 7.14
C ASN A 85 7.18 9.61 5.73
N ILE A 86 5.86 9.68 5.54
CA ILE A 86 5.23 10.07 4.28
C ILE A 86 5.09 11.59 4.23
N LYS A 87 5.49 12.19 3.11
CA LYS A 87 5.44 13.64 2.91
C LYS A 87 4.62 14.00 1.69
N GLY A 88 3.81 15.05 1.81
CA GLY A 88 3.01 15.61 0.73
C GLY A 88 1.63 14.98 0.60
N SER A 89 0.97 15.30 -0.51
CA SER A 89 -0.39 14.88 -0.82
C SER A 89 -0.50 14.15 -2.16
N TYR A 90 -1.42 13.19 -2.21
CA TYR A 90 -1.57 12.22 -3.28
C TYR A 90 -2.99 12.26 -3.85
N ASP A 91 -3.12 11.96 -5.13
CA ASP A 91 -4.42 11.85 -5.81
C ASP A 91 -5.09 10.51 -5.47
N ILE A 92 -4.28 9.47 -5.25
CA ILE A 92 -4.76 8.14 -4.87
C ILE A 92 -3.89 7.62 -3.72
N ILE A 93 -4.53 7.13 -2.66
CA ILE A 93 -3.90 6.40 -1.57
C ILE A 93 -4.58 5.04 -1.48
N ILE A 94 -3.80 3.96 -1.54
CA ILE A 94 -4.30 2.61 -1.28
C ILE A 94 -3.62 2.02 -0.04
N PHE A 95 -4.29 1.04 0.54
CA PHE A 95 -3.75 0.20 1.61
C PHE A 95 -4.45 -1.15 1.54
N ASN A 96 -3.68 -2.23 1.41
CA ASN A 96 -4.16 -3.58 1.72
C ASN A 96 -3.69 -3.91 3.15
N PRO A 97 -4.48 -3.59 4.19
CA PRO A 97 -4.02 -3.63 5.56
C PRO A 97 -3.89 -5.06 6.08
N PRO A 98 -3.13 -5.29 7.16
CA PRO A 98 -3.42 -6.41 8.04
C PRO A 98 -4.85 -6.25 8.62
N TYR A 99 -5.75 -7.17 8.29
CA TYR A 99 -7.18 -7.07 8.57
C TYR A 99 -7.73 -8.19 9.50
N LEU A 100 -6.92 -9.18 9.85
CA LEU A 100 -7.36 -10.29 10.70
C LEU A 100 -7.36 -9.90 12.19
N PRO A 101 -8.38 -10.30 12.96
CA PRO A 101 -8.29 -10.27 14.41
C PRO A 101 -7.17 -11.18 14.91
N TYR A 102 -6.55 -10.81 16.02
CA TYR A 102 -5.54 -11.63 16.65
C TYR A 102 -6.09 -13.02 16.99
N ASP A 103 -5.43 -14.05 16.44
CA ASP A 103 -5.62 -15.44 16.81
C ASP A 103 -4.30 -16.03 17.33
N LYS A 104 -4.36 -16.64 18.52
CA LYS A 104 -3.21 -17.31 19.14
C LYS A 104 -2.70 -18.50 18.31
N ASN A 105 -3.58 -19.12 17.51
CA ASN A 105 -3.27 -20.27 16.67
C ASN A 105 -2.73 -19.87 15.30
N GLU A 106 -2.80 -18.58 14.92
CA GLU A 106 -2.26 -18.12 13.65
C GLU A 106 -0.73 -18.30 13.63
N PRO A 107 -0.15 -18.87 12.55
CA PRO A 107 1.30 -18.93 12.39
C PRO A 107 1.94 -17.54 12.55
N LYS A 108 3.09 -17.50 13.24
CA LYS A 108 3.75 -16.23 13.57
C LYS A 108 4.06 -15.39 12.33
N ASP A 109 4.48 -16.03 11.24
CA ASP A 109 4.87 -15.34 10.02
C ASP A 109 3.65 -14.74 9.31
N SER A 110 2.53 -15.48 9.26
CA SER A 110 1.23 -14.96 8.83
C SER A 110 0.83 -13.74 9.66
N ARG A 111 0.82 -13.90 10.99
CA ARG A 111 0.38 -12.87 11.94
C ARG A 111 1.08 -11.52 11.76
N THR A 112 2.36 -11.53 11.38
CA THR A 112 3.11 -10.29 11.17
C THR A 112 2.63 -9.45 9.99
N SER A 113 1.98 -10.08 9.01
CA SER A 113 1.52 -9.42 7.78
C SER A 113 0.00 -9.21 7.73
N THR A 114 -0.77 -10.03 8.47
CA THR A 114 -2.24 -10.08 8.35
C THR A 114 -2.97 -9.66 9.62
N THR A 115 -2.38 -9.72 10.82
CA THR A 115 -3.10 -9.39 12.07
C THR A 115 -3.17 -7.87 12.28
N GLY A 116 -4.40 -7.34 12.25
CA GLY A 116 -4.71 -5.90 12.34
C GLY A 116 -4.88 -5.37 13.77
N GLY A 117 -4.78 -6.23 14.78
CA GLY A 117 -5.01 -5.92 16.19
C GLY A 117 -5.92 -6.97 16.86
N LYS A 118 -6.48 -6.66 18.03
CA LYS A 118 -7.39 -7.58 18.75
C LYS A 118 -8.66 -7.82 17.95
N ARG A 119 -9.16 -6.80 17.25
CA ARG A 119 -10.38 -6.85 16.42
C ARG A 119 -10.08 -6.91 14.92
N GLY A 120 -8.84 -6.69 14.52
CA GLY A 120 -8.40 -6.70 13.13
C GLY A 120 -8.61 -5.36 12.40
N ASN A 121 -9.17 -4.35 13.07
CA ASN A 121 -9.49 -3.06 12.44
C ASN A 121 -8.70 -1.89 13.02
N GLU A 122 -7.87 -2.11 14.04
CA GLU A 122 -7.17 -1.05 14.75
C GLU A 122 -6.17 -0.32 13.84
N ILE A 123 -5.43 -1.05 12.99
CA ILE A 123 -4.52 -0.47 12.01
C ILE A 123 -5.29 0.29 10.92
N ILE A 124 -6.42 -0.25 10.46
CA ILE A 124 -7.30 0.40 9.47
C ILE A 124 -7.81 1.74 10.00
N ILE A 125 -8.26 1.78 11.26
CA ILE A 125 -8.75 3.02 11.89
C ILE A 125 -7.61 4.06 11.99
N LYS A 126 -6.39 3.65 12.34
CA LYS A 126 -5.23 4.56 12.36
C LYS A 126 -4.93 5.10 10.97
N PHE A 127 -4.95 4.26 9.94
CA PHE A 127 -4.78 4.67 8.55
C PHE A 127 -5.83 5.71 8.15
N LEU A 128 -7.12 5.42 8.34
CA LEU A 128 -8.21 6.33 7.93
C LEU A 128 -8.14 7.70 8.60
N LYS A 129 -7.72 7.75 9.88
CA LYS A 129 -7.51 9.02 10.60
C LYS A 129 -6.39 9.87 10.01
N GLN A 130 -5.35 9.26 9.44
CA GLN A 130 -4.18 9.94 8.89
C GLN A 130 -4.33 10.24 7.40
N ALA A 131 -4.91 9.32 6.62
CA ALA A 131 -5.02 9.40 5.16
C ALA A 131 -5.66 10.70 4.66
N LYS A 132 -6.67 11.21 5.38
CA LYS A 132 -7.36 12.46 5.06
C LYS A 132 -6.44 13.69 5.00
N PHE A 133 -5.31 13.68 5.70
CA PHE A 133 -4.33 14.78 5.68
C PHE A 133 -3.33 14.68 4.52
N HIS A 134 -3.28 13.52 3.86
CA HIS A 134 -2.41 13.23 2.74
C HIS A 134 -3.16 13.10 1.41
N LEU A 135 -4.50 13.13 1.42
CA LEU A 135 -5.28 13.17 0.19
C LEU A 135 -5.30 14.61 -0.34
N LYS A 136 -5.07 14.79 -1.65
CA LYS A 136 -5.31 16.10 -2.29
C LYS A 136 -6.77 16.48 -2.16
N LYS A 137 -7.02 17.77 -1.95
CA LYS A 137 -8.37 18.32 -2.03
C LYS A 137 -8.75 18.44 -3.50
N ASP A 138 -10.00 18.11 -3.81
CA ASP A 138 -10.62 18.38 -5.10
C ASP A 138 -10.68 19.90 -5.37
#